data_AF-A0A9E2YRK4-F1
#
_entry.id   AF-A0A9E2YRK4-F1
#
_cell.length_a   1.000
_cell.length_b   1.000
_cell.length_c   1.000
_cell.angle_alpha   90.00
_cell.angle_beta   90.00
_cell.angle_gamma   90.00
#
_symmetry.space_group_name_H-M   'P 1'
#
loop_
_entity.id
_entity.type
_entity.pdbx_description
1 polymer ?
#
loop_
_entity_poly.entity_id
_entity_poly.type
_entity_poly.pdbx_seq_one_letter_code
_entity_poly.pdbx_strand_id
1 'polypeptide(L)'
;MTNDDSIWGGAMTMAERELSAFLSAVSELFGSKEAEASAEDWLRELMARNVVPTSIREWRTLTIAAAAQLARRVNGLALTS
;
A
#
# COMPACT_ATOMS: atom_id res chain seq x y z
N MET A 1 14.43 -19.15 19.65
CA MET A 1 14.10 -18.00 18.78
C MET A 1 14.82 -18.25 17.47
N THR A 2 14.12 -18.77 16.47
CA THR A 2 14.69 -19.03 15.14
C THR A 2 14.83 -17.70 14.40
N ASN A 3 15.86 -17.57 13.57
CA ASN A 3 16.20 -16.33 12.86
C ASN A 3 15.07 -15.86 11.91
N ASP A 4 14.11 -16.73 11.62
CA ASP A 4 12.96 -16.46 10.77
C ASP A 4 11.88 -15.61 11.47
N ASP A 5 11.69 -15.79 12.78
CA ASP A 5 10.66 -15.03 13.54
C ASP A 5 10.97 -13.52 13.58
N SER A 6 12.26 -13.17 13.65
CA SER A 6 12.71 -11.77 13.67
C SER A 6 12.64 -11.12 12.29
N ILE A 7 12.89 -11.87 11.21
CA ILE A 7 12.78 -11.39 9.82
C ILE A 7 11.31 -11.09 9.50
N TRP A 8 10.41 -12.01 9.84
CA TRP A 8 8.97 -11.81 9.64
C TRP A 8 8.43 -10.65 10.47
N GLY A 9 8.85 -10.53 11.73
CA GLY A 9 8.50 -9.40 12.58
C GLY A 9 8.93 -8.07 11.99
N GLY A 10 10.17 -7.96 11.51
CA GLY A 10 10.69 -6.76 10.85
C GLY A 10 9.93 -6.41 9.57
N ALA A 11 9.61 -7.41 8.74
CA ALA A 11 8.84 -7.22 7.51
C ALA A 11 7.42 -6.70 7.80
N MET A 12 6.73 -7.24 8.82
CA MET A 12 5.40 -6.79 9.22
C MET A 12 5.41 -5.35 9.76
N THR A 13 6.37 -4.99 10.63
CA THR A 13 6.48 -3.61 11.13
C THR A 13 6.70 -2.60 10.00
N MET A 14 7.48 -2.98 8.98
CA MET A 14 7.71 -2.12 7.81
C MET A 14 6.47 -2.00 6.92
N ALA A 15 5.74 -3.11 6.72
CA ALA A 15 4.48 -3.11 6.00
C ALA A 15 3.46 -2.17 6.66
N GLU A 16 3.27 -2.31 7.97
CA GLU A 16 2.36 -1.48 8.76
C GLU A 16 2.70 0.00 8.67
N ARG A 17 3.99 0.34 8.80
CA ARG A 17 4.46 1.72 8.71
C ARG A 17 4.21 2.34 7.34
N GLU A 18 4.57 1.63 6.26
CA GLU A 18 4.39 2.12 4.89
C GLU A 18 2.89 2.23 4.53
N LEU A 19 2.08 1.24 4.91
CA LEU A 19 0.63 1.29 4.70
C LEU A 19 -0.02 2.43 5.49
N SER A 20 0.31 2.59 6.77
CA SER A 20 -0.26 3.66 7.60
C SER A 20 0.08 5.04 7.07
N ALA A 21 1.34 5.27 6.68
CA ALA A 21 1.75 6.54 6.10
C ALA A 21 1.01 6.85 4.79
N PHE A 22 0.85 5.84 3.93
CA PHE A 22 0.10 5.96 2.68
C PHE A 22 -1.38 6.28 2.94
N LEU A 23 -2.08 5.49 3.75
CA LEU A 23 -3.51 5.68 4.00
C LEU A 23 -3.83 7.01 4.69
N SER A 24 -2.98 7.46 5.63
CA SER A 24 -3.13 8.79 6.23
C SER A 24 -3.04 9.89 5.18
N ALA A 25 -2.03 9.84 4.31
CA ALA A 25 -1.88 10.84 3.24
C ALA A 25 -3.06 10.81 2.25
N VAL A 26 -3.55 9.63 1.87
CA VAL A 26 -4.72 9.52 0.99
C VAL A 26 -5.97 10.05 1.68
N SER A 27 -6.18 9.73 2.96
CA SER A 27 -7.32 10.21 3.73
C SER A 27 -7.31 11.73 3.86
N GLU A 28 -6.14 12.34 4.06
CA GLU A 28 -5.98 13.80 4.15
C GLU A 28 -6.25 14.51 2.82
N LEU A 29 -5.78 13.94 1.70
CA LEU A 29 -5.86 14.59 0.39
C LEU A 29 -7.14 14.30 -0.39
N PHE A 30 -7.69 13.09 -0.26
CA PHE A 30 -8.78 12.59 -1.09
C PHE A 30 -9.98 12.06 -0.28
N GLY A 31 -9.85 12.02 1.06
CA GLY A 31 -10.91 11.58 1.95
C GLY A 31 -10.88 10.09 2.29
N SER A 32 -11.64 9.72 3.33
CA SER A 32 -11.62 8.37 3.90
C SER A 32 -12.05 7.28 2.93
N LYS A 33 -13.01 7.56 2.04
CA LYS A 33 -13.46 6.61 1.01
C LYS A 33 -12.33 6.22 0.05
N GLU A 34 -11.51 7.20 -0.34
CA GLU A 34 -10.37 6.94 -1.20
C GLU A 34 -9.24 6.23 -0.47
N ALA A 35 -9.09 6.47 0.83
CA ALA A 35 -8.15 5.72 1.67
C ALA A 35 -8.57 4.24 1.78
N GLU A 36 -9.86 3.94 2.03
CA GLU A 36 -10.37 2.58 2.08
C GLU A 36 -10.15 1.83 0.75
N ALA A 37 -10.54 2.43 -0.38
CA ALA A 37 -10.30 1.83 -1.69
C ALA A 37 -8.79 1.64 -1.98
N SER A 38 -7.94 2.55 -1.52
CA SER A 38 -6.49 2.44 -1.68
C SER A 38 -5.88 1.35 -0.79
N ALA A 39 -6.47 1.05 0.37
CA ALA A 39 -6.09 -0.08 1.19
C ALA A 39 -6.39 -1.41 0.49
N GLU A 40 -7.56 -1.51 -0.16
CA GLU A 40 -7.91 -2.69 -0.97
C GLU A 40 -6.96 -2.88 -2.15
N ASP A 41 -6.64 -1.79 -2.87
CA ASP A 41 -5.67 -1.85 -3.97
C ASP A 41 -4.29 -2.28 -3.48
N TRP A 42 -3.83 -1.75 -2.35
CA TRP A 42 -2.55 -2.12 -1.75
C TRP A 42 -2.52 -3.60 -1.36
N LEU A 43 -3.58 -4.12 -0.73
CA LEU A 43 -3.69 -5.54 -0.41
C LEU A 43 -3.76 -6.41 -1.67
N ARG A 44 -4.43 -5.96 -2.73
CA ARG A 44 -4.48 -6.66 -4.02
C ARG A 44 -3.09 -6.77 -4.65
N GLU A 45 -2.31 -5.69 -4.64
CA GLU A 45 -0.91 -5.68 -5.11
C GLU A 45 -0.01 -6.57 -4.25
N LEU A 46 -0.26 -6.68 -2.94
CA LEU A 46 0.44 -7.62 -2.07
C LEU A 46 0.09 -9.07 -2.41
N MET A 47 -1.19 -9.39 -2.53
CA MET A 47 -1.67 -10.75 -2.85
C MET A 47 -1.25 -11.23 -4.24
N ALA A 48 -1.09 -10.30 -5.19
CA ALA A 48 -0.59 -10.63 -6.53
C ALA A 48 0.89 -11.01 -6.56
N ARG A 49 1.65 -10.75 -5.47
CA ARG A 49 3.06 -11.12 -5.38
C ARG A 49 3.19 -12.55 -4.85
N ASN A 50 4.01 -13.35 -5.53
CA ASN A 50 4.34 -14.71 -5.10
C ASN A 50 5.28 -14.74 -3.87
N VAL A 51 5.81 -13.60 -3.45
CA VAL A 51 6.78 -13.47 -2.34
C VAL A 51 6.44 -12.23 -1.52
N VAL A 52 6.49 -12.37 -0.19
CA VAL A 52 6.28 -11.25 0.71
C VAL A 52 7.50 -10.31 0.66
N PRO A 53 7.29 -8.99 0.47
CA PRO A 53 8.37 -8.01 0.57
C PRO A 53 9.14 -8.11 1.89
N THR A 54 10.47 -8.07 1.81
CA THR A 54 11.35 -8.17 2.99
C THR A 54 12.14 -6.88 3.22
N SER A 55 12.14 -5.97 2.25
CA SER A 55 12.88 -4.71 2.31
C SER A 55 11.97 -3.49 2.15
N ILE A 56 12.44 -2.34 2.66
CA ILE A 56 11.73 -1.05 2.57
C ILE A 56 11.46 -0.69 1.11
N ARG A 57 12.42 -0.99 0.23
CA ARG A 57 12.31 -0.70 -1.20
C ARG A 57 11.16 -1.48 -1.86
N GLU A 58 10.99 -2.75 -1.48
CA GLU A 58 9.92 -3.58 -2.03
C GLU A 58 8.54 -3.14 -1.53
N TRP A 59 8.42 -2.81 -0.23
CA TRP A 59 7.20 -2.22 0.32
C TRP A 59 6.83 -0.90 -0.35
N ARG A 60 7.80 0.00 -0.57
CA ARG A 60 7.57 1.25 -1.32
C ARG A 60 7.14 1.01 -2.76
N THR A 61 7.71 0.00 -3.42
CA THR A 61 7.32 -0.36 -4.79
C THR A 61 5.85 -0.79 -4.85
N LEU A 62 5.40 -1.54 -3.84
CA LEU A 62 4.01 -1.94 -3.70
C LEU A 62 3.10 -0.73 -3.43
N THR A 63 3.49 0.17 -2.52
CA THR A 63 2.78 1.43 -2.26
C THR A 63 2.67 2.31 -3.52
N ILE A 64 3.71 2.38 -4.35
CA ILE A 64 3.68 3.12 -5.63
C ILE A 64 2.66 2.50 -6.60
N ALA A 65 2.55 1.17 -6.67
CA ALA A 65 1.57 0.51 -7.52
C ALA A 65 0.13 0.84 -7.07
N ALA A 66 -0.14 0.80 -5.76
CA ALA A 66 -1.42 1.22 -5.20
C ALA A 66 -1.72 2.71 -5.48
N ALA A 67 -0.71 3.58 -5.31
CA ALA A 67 -0.85 5.01 -5.63
C ALA A 67 -1.16 5.25 -7.12
N ALA A 68 -0.65 4.42 -8.03
CA ALA A 68 -1.01 4.49 -9.45
C ALA A 68 -2.47 4.10 -9.71
N GLN A 69 -3.03 3.14 -8.96
CA GLN A 69 -4.47 2.82 -9.01
C GLN A 69 -5.32 3.99 -8.49
N LEU A 70 -4.93 4.57 -7.36
CA LEU A 70 -5.55 5.78 -6.83
C LEU A 70 -5.53 6.91 -7.87
N ALA A 71 -4.37 7.20 -8.46
CA ALA A 71 -4.23 8.24 -9.48
C ALA A 71 -5.17 8.00 -10.68
N ARG A 72 -5.28 6.75 -11.14
CA ARG A 72 -6.25 6.39 -12.19
C ARG A 72 -7.69 6.64 -11.77
N ARG A 73 -8.05 6.33 -10.53
CA ARG A 73 -9.41 6.50 -10.01
C ARG A 73 -9.78 7.97 -9.83
N VAL A 74 -8.92 8.76 -9.18
CA VAL A 74 -9.18 10.18 -8.91
C VAL A 74 -9.10 11.05 -10.18
N ASN A 75 -8.21 10.70 -11.12
CA ASN A 75 -8.12 11.42 -12.41
C ASN A 75 -9.10 10.87 -13.45
N GLY A 76 -9.46 9.59 -13.39
CA GLY A 76 -10.47 8.98 -14.26
C GLY A 76 -11.87 9.54 -14.01
N LEU A 77 -12.17 9.90 -12.76
CA LEU A 77 -13.37 10.68 -12.40
C LEU A 77 -13.43 12.07 -13.05
N ALA A 78 -12.31 12.62 -13.52
CA ALA A 78 -12.24 13.93 -14.16
C ALA A 78 -12.46 13.90 -15.69
N LEU A 79 -12.50 12.72 -16.33
CA LEU A 79 -12.68 12.57 -17.78
C LEU A 79 -14.12 12.21 -18.19
N THR A 80 -15.04 12.14 -17.23
CA THR A 80 -16.47 11.92 -17.46
C THR A 80 -17.28 13.06 -16.83
N SER A 81 -17.12 14.28 -17.34
CA SER A 81 -17.96 15.44 -16.99
C SER A 81 -18.42 16.15 -18.25
#